data_AF-A0A960ATS9-F1
#
_entry.id   AF-A0A960ATS9-F1
#
_cell.length_a   1.000
_cell.length_b   1.000
_cell.length_c   1.000
_cell.angle_alpha   90.00
_cell.angle_beta   90.00
_cell.angle_gamma   90.00
#
_symmetry.space_group_name_H-M   'P 1'
#
loop_
_entity.id
_entity.type
_entity.pdbx_description
1 polymer ?
#
loop_
_entity_poly.entity_id
_entity_poly.type
_entity_poly.pdbx_seq_one_letter_code
_entity_poly.pdbx_strand_id
1 'polypeptide(L)'
;MWVVLTAMATAWVVRYAAKVRKDPDASLVGWDDPDEQDETTTDKMAEDVEDPQLSHTLTGTQKWVLVITVFAFGLMIFSVIPWSSIFGSTTGAADYYVTHETATPPYWFELNWWFPQLAMLFIIASWLVGFVARMPEKEIVRLIGAGAADMIGPAMVVLLAGGVSVIMNNTQTLDTILSSMEQLVSGASAGVFAIVTVIINIPLAFLIPSSSGHGALAMPLLAPLADFAGVSRATTITAWITGHGWTLLWSPTSVVVVGGLAIAKVGYDKYLRFVWPLLVALLVVSFAILGIAAGLE
;
A
#
# COMPACT_ATOMS: atom_id res chain seq x y z
N MET A 1 12.65 -8.29 -2.56
CA MET A 1 12.35 -7.45 -1.39
C MET A 1 11.12 -7.91 -0.62
N TRP A 2 9.92 -7.87 -1.22
CA TRP A 2 8.65 -8.27 -0.57
C TRP A 2 8.73 -9.63 0.15
N VAL A 3 9.15 -10.70 -0.55
CA VAL A 3 9.28 -12.05 0.01
C VAL A 3 10.14 -12.07 1.29
N VAL A 4 11.27 -11.35 1.28
CA VAL A 4 12.22 -11.33 2.41
C VAL A 4 11.61 -10.60 3.60
N LEU A 5 11.07 -9.39 3.40
CA LEU A 5 10.49 -8.59 4.47
C LEU A 5 9.26 -9.26 5.09
N THR A 6 8.39 -9.85 4.25
CA THR A 6 7.23 -10.62 4.71
C THR A 6 7.67 -11.85 5.49
N ALA A 7 8.63 -12.63 5.00
CA ALA A 7 9.14 -13.80 5.71
C ALA A 7 9.74 -13.42 7.07
N MET A 8 10.48 -12.32 7.16
CA MET A 8 11.02 -11.80 8.43
C MET A 8 9.91 -11.43 9.41
N ALA A 9 8.89 -10.70 8.96
CA ALA A 9 7.76 -10.32 9.79
C ALA A 9 6.96 -11.54 10.26
N THR A 10 6.66 -12.48 9.35
CA THR A 10 5.98 -13.74 9.69
C THR A 10 6.80 -14.56 10.68
N ALA A 11 8.11 -14.72 10.45
CA ALA A 11 8.99 -15.45 11.36
C ALA A 11 9.05 -14.80 12.75
N TRP A 12 9.06 -13.46 12.83
CA TRP A 12 9.01 -12.73 14.10
C TRP A 12 7.74 -13.04 14.88
N VAL A 13 6.59 -12.98 14.22
CA VAL A 13 5.28 -13.27 14.82
C VAL A 13 5.17 -14.73 15.25
N VAL A 14 5.53 -15.68 14.37
CA VAL A 14 5.48 -17.12 14.68
C VAL A 14 6.44 -17.47 15.81
N ARG A 15 7.64 -16.86 15.85
CA ARG A 15 8.58 -17.04 16.94
C ARG A 15 8.02 -16.55 18.27
N TYR A 16 7.37 -15.38 18.28
CA TYR A 16 6.72 -14.86 19.48
C TYR A 16 5.56 -15.77 19.92
N ALA A 17 4.70 -16.19 19.00
CA ALA A 17 3.61 -17.13 19.29
C ALA A 17 4.12 -18.46 19.86
N ALA A 18 5.19 -19.02 19.29
CA ALA A 18 5.82 -20.24 19.79
C ALA A 18 6.46 -20.05 21.18
N LYS A 19 6.95 -18.85 21.50
CA LYS A 19 7.45 -18.50 22.83
C LYS A 19 6.30 -18.47 23.84
N VAL A 20 5.23 -17.73 23.55
CA VAL A 20 4.05 -17.61 24.43
C VAL A 20 3.36 -18.95 24.61
N ARG A 21 3.31 -19.81 23.58
CA ARG A 21 2.75 -21.16 23.69
C ARG A 21 3.53 -22.06 24.66
N LYS A 22 4.83 -21.86 24.79
CA LYS A 22 5.68 -22.64 25.71
C LYS A 22 5.68 -22.06 27.13
N ASP A 23 5.54 -20.75 27.22
CA ASP A 23 5.60 -19.98 28.46
C ASP A 23 4.55 -18.85 28.37
N PRO A 24 3.32 -19.10 28.87
CA PRO A 24 2.22 -18.13 28.85
C PRO A 24 2.60 -16.78 29.50
N ASP A 25 3.42 -16.81 30.56
CA ASP A 25 3.89 -15.61 31.27
C ASP A 25 4.81 -14.73 30.42
N ALA A 26 5.34 -15.26 29.31
CA ALA A 26 6.10 -14.48 28.34
C ALA A 26 5.23 -13.56 27.46
N SER A 27 3.90 -13.61 27.61
CA SER A 27 2.95 -12.72 26.93
C SER A 27 3.08 -11.28 27.43
N LEU A 28 3.24 -10.33 26.50
CA LEU A 28 3.30 -8.89 26.81
C LEU A 28 1.98 -8.31 27.35
N VAL A 29 0.88 -9.03 27.12
CA VAL A 29 -0.48 -8.62 27.51
C VAL A 29 -1.00 -9.42 28.71
N GLY A 30 -0.21 -10.38 29.22
CA GLY A 30 -0.71 -11.39 30.15
C GLY A 30 -1.42 -12.52 29.43
N TRP A 31 -1.80 -13.56 30.17
CA TRP A 31 -2.85 -14.48 29.79
C TRP A 31 -4.01 -14.17 30.73
N ASP A 32 -5.19 -13.85 30.18
CA ASP A 32 -6.38 -13.77 31.00
C ASP A 32 -6.65 -15.18 31.56
N ASP A 33 -6.80 -15.26 32.87
CA ASP A 33 -7.16 -16.50 33.55
C ASP A 33 -8.59 -16.86 33.10
N PRO A 34 -8.83 -18.01 32.43
CA PRO A 34 -10.17 -18.36 31.96
C PRO A 34 -11.22 -18.46 33.08
N ASP A 35 -10.79 -18.46 34.35
CA ASP A 35 -11.65 -18.50 35.54
C ASP A 35 -11.96 -17.10 36.16
N GLU A 36 -11.34 -16.01 35.69
CA GLU A 36 -11.74 -14.64 36.09
C GLU A 36 -12.89 -14.15 35.20
N GLN A 37 -14.11 -14.17 35.74
CA GLN A 37 -15.33 -13.58 35.14
C GLN A 37 -15.27 -12.05 35.11
N ASP A 38 -14.23 -11.47 34.53
CA ASP A 38 -14.31 -10.10 34.04
C ASP A 38 -14.83 -10.23 32.60
N GLU A 39 -16.15 -10.14 32.42
CA GLU A 39 -16.77 -10.10 31.09
C GLU A 39 -16.25 -8.86 30.34
N THR A 40 -15.10 -9.00 29.70
CA THR A 40 -14.43 -7.88 29.07
C THR A 40 -15.15 -7.54 27.77
N THR A 41 -15.05 -6.28 27.31
CA THR A 41 -15.66 -5.83 26.05
C THR A 41 -15.18 -6.63 24.82
N THR A 42 -14.07 -7.37 24.94
CA THR A 42 -13.55 -8.25 23.87
C THR A 42 -14.28 -9.57 23.88
N ASP A 43 -14.60 -10.15 25.04
CA ASP A 43 -15.47 -11.32 25.13
C ASP A 43 -16.87 -10.99 24.67
N LYS A 44 -17.39 -9.79 24.94
CA LYS A 44 -18.69 -9.35 24.39
C LYS A 44 -18.67 -9.15 22.87
N MET A 45 -17.57 -8.61 22.32
CA MET A 45 -17.41 -8.49 20.86
C MET A 45 -17.12 -9.84 20.19
N ALA A 46 -16.47 -10.78 20.88
CA ALA A 46 -16.21 -12.13 20.40
C ALA A 46 -17.44 -13.03 20.55
N GLU A 47 -18.22 -12.89 21.62
CA GLU A 47 -19.52 -13.55 21.84
C GLU A 47 -20.60 -13.00 20.91
N ASP A 48 -20.60 -11.69 20.59
CA ASP A 48 -21.43 -11.14 19.50
C ASP A 48 -21.04 -11.73 18.13
N VAL A 49 -19.83 -12.30 17.99
CA VAL A 49 -19.33 -13.01 16.80
C VAL A 49 -19.50 -14.53 16.91
N GLU A 50 -19.54 -15.08 18.12
CA GLU A 50 -19.66 -16.51 18.46
C GLU A 50 -21.06 -16.90 19.01
N ASP A 51 -22.09 -16.09 18.76
CA ASP A 51 -23.47 -16.55 18.97
C ASP A 51 -23.66 -17.86 18.17
N PRO A 52 -23.98 -19.01 18.80
CA PRO A 52 -24.20 -20.28 18.11
C PRO A 52 -25.37 -20.25 17.11
N GLN A 53 -26.22 -19.21 17.17
CA GLN A 53 -27.25 -18.94 16.16
C GLN A 53 -26.71 -18.16 14.93
N LEU A 54 -25.52 -17.56 15.03
CA LEU A 54 -24.77 -16.89 13.96
C LEU A 54 -23.99 -17.90 13.10
N SER A 55 -24.61 -19.02 12.73
CA SER A 55 -24.13 -19.80 11.59
C SER A 55 -24.26 -18.93 10.33
N HIS A 56 -23.23 -18.13 10.03
CA HIS A 56 -23.20 -17.30 8.83
C HIS A 56 -23.02 -18.16 7.58
N THR A 57 -24.02 -18.98 7.25
CA THR A 57 -24.17 -19.43 5.88
C THR A 57 -24.48 -18.19 5.05
N LEU A 58 -23.50 -17.72 4.27
CA LEU A 58 -23.67 -16.61 3.34
C LEU A 58 -24.97 -16.84 2.55
N THR A 59 -25.85 -15.85 2.58
CA THR A 59 -27.07 -15.88 1.78
C THR A 59 -26.71 -16.03 0.29
N GLY A 60 -27.62 -16.59 -0.51
CA GLY A 60 -27.38 -16.72 -1.96
C GLY A 60 -27.02 -15.38 -2.61
N THR A 61 -27.65 -14.30 -2.17
CA THR A 61 -27.36 -12.92 -2.59
C THR A 61 -25.94 -12.49 -2.22
N GLN A 62 -25.50 -12.70 -0.97
CA GLN A 62 -24.14 -12.36 -0.54
C GLN A 62 -23.07 -13.16 -1.30
N LYS A 63 -23.33 -14.43 -1.61
CA LYS A 63 -22.43 -15.25 -2.44
C LYS A 63 -22.26 -14.65 -3.83
N TRP A 64 -23.35 -14.24 -4.48
CA TRP A 64 -23.28 -13.61 -5.80
C TRP A 64 -22.62 -12.24 -5.78
N VAL A 65 -22.88 -11.43 -4.76
CA VAL A 65 -22.18 -10.15 -4.55
C VAL A 65 -20.68 -10.40 -4.45
N LEU A 66 -20.27 -11.37 -3.63
CA LEU A 66 -18.86 -11.74 -3.47
C LEU A 66 -18.23 -12.25 -4.78
N VAL A 67 -18.96 -13.05 -5.56
CA VAL A 67 -18.51 -13.49 -6.89
C VAL A 67 -18.29 -12.31 -7.83
N ILE A 68 -19.23 -11.36 -7.89
CA ILE A 68 -19.10 -10.16 -8.74
C ILE A 68 -17.90 -9.33 -8.30
N THR A 69 -17.74 -9.11 -7.00
CA THR A 69 -16.61 -8.34 -6.45
C THR A 69 -15.27 -9.02 -6.78
N VAL A 70 -15.13 -10.32 -6.47
CA VAL A 70 -13.90 -11.09 -6.76
C VAL A 70 -13.61 -11.11 -8.26
N PHE A 71 -14.64 -11.27 -9.09
CA PHE A 71 -14.48 -11.21 -10.55
C PHE A 71 -14.02 -9.83 -11.03
N ALA A 72 -14.60 -8.74 -10.53
CA ALA A 72 -14.19 -7.39 -10.89
C ALA A 72 -12.73 -7.12 -10.53
N PHE A 73 -12.29 -7.50 -9.33
CA PHE A 73 -10.88 -7.37 -8.93
C PHE A 73 -9.97 -8.30 -9.73
N GLY A 74 -10.37 -9.55 -10.00
CA GLY A 74 -9.61 -10.49 -10.81
C GLY A 74 -9.44 -9.99 -12.25
N LEU A 75 -10.51 -9.46 -12.84
CA LEU A 75 -10.47 -8.86 -14.17
C LEU A 75 -9.60 -7.61 -14.19
N MET A 76 -9.71 -6.72 -13.19
CA MET A 76 -8.83 -5.55 -13.06
C MET A 76 -7.35 -5.97 -13.09
N ILE A 77 -6.97 -6.95 -12.26
CA ILE A 77 -5.57 -7.43 -12.19
C ILE A 77 -5.16 -8.01 -13.55
N PHE A 78 -5.97 -8.88 -14.13
CA PHE A 78 -5.67 -9.51 -15.42
C PHE A 78 -5.53 -8.49 -16.55
N SER A 79 -6.38 -7.47 -16.59
CA SER A 79 -6.43 -6.48 -17.68
C SER A 79 -5.26 -5.49 -17.68
N VAL A 80 -4.64 -5.26 -16.51
CA VAL A 80 -3.50 -4.32 -16.36
C VAL A 80 -2.16 -5.00 -16.64
N ILE A 81 -2.07 -6.32 -16.47
CA ILE A 81 -0.81 -7.04 -16.66
C ILE A 81 -0.45 -7.07 -18.16
N PRO A 82 0.73 -6.54 -18.55
CA PRO A 82 1.20 -6.61 -19.92
C PRO A 82 1.75 -8.02 -20.22
N TRP A 83 0.86 -8.98 -20.45
CA TRP A 83 1.20 -10.41 -20.63
C TRP A 83 2.23 -10.66 -21.73
N SER A 84 2.21 -9.86 -22.80
CA SER A 84 3.21 -9.90 -23.87
C SER A 84 4.62 -9.63 -23.35
N SER A 85 4.80 -8.67 -22.44
CA SER A 85 6.10 -8.37 -21.85
C SER A 85 6.63 -9.48 -20.92
N ILE A 86 5.74 -10.24 -20.28
CA ILE A 86 6.11 -11.35 -19.37
C ILE A 86 6.54 -12.59 -20.14
N PHE A 87 5.81 -12.95 -21.19
CA PHE A 87 6.05 -14.19 -21.94
C PHE A 87 6.86 -14.00 -23.23
N GLY A 88 6.98 -12.77 -23.73
CA GLY A 88 7.54 -12.43 -25.04
C GLY A 88 9.06 -12.33 -25.13
N SER A 89 9.81 -12.58 -24.04
CA SER A 89 11.28 -12.66 -24.02
C SER A 89 12.07 -11.41 -24.49
N THR A 90 11.47 -10.22 -24.42
CA THR A 90 12.20 -8.94 -24.54
C THR A 90 11.95 -8.06 -23.33
N THR A 91 12.97 -7.93 -22.48
CA THR A 91 13.02 -6.97 -21.37
C THR A 91 13.42 -5.58 -21.91
N GLY A 92 12.51 -4.93 -22.62
CA GLY A 92 12.63 -3.50 -22.95
C GLY A 92 12.00 -2.64 -21.85
N ALA A 93 12.54 -1.45 -21.61
CA ALA A 93 11.96 -0.48 -20.68
C ALA A 93 10.51 -0.17 -21.10
N ALA A 94 9.57 -0.22 -20.14
CA ALA A 94 8.17 0.11 -20.39
C ALA A 94 8.08 1.57 -20.87
N ASP A 95 7.61 1.77 -22.10
CA ASP A 95 7.47 3.10 -22.67
C ASP A 95 6.27 3.85 -22.05
N TYR A 96 6.38 5.15 -22.06
CA TYR A 96 5.87 6.07 -21.03
C TYR A 96 4.34 6.31 -21.02
N TYR A 97 3.75 6.33 -19.80
CA TYR A 97 2.58 7.03 -19.21
C TYR A 97 1.28 7.41 -19.97
N VAL A 98 1.08 7.13 -21.26
CA VAL A 98 -0.17 7.55 -21.95
C VAL A 98 -0.86 6.43 -22.72
N THR A 99 -0.11 5.52 -23.35
CA THR A 99 -0.68 4.60 -24.37
C THR A 99 -0.79 3.14 -23.94
N HIS A 100 -0.13 2.70 -22.86
CA HIS A 100 -0.02 1.26 -22.54
C HIS A 100 0.52 0.43 -23.72
N GLU A 101 1.35 1.04 -24.57
CA GLU A 101 1.99 0.30 -25.66
C GLU A 101 3.10 -0.59 -25.09
N THR A 102 2.89 -1.89 -25.21
CA THR A 102 3.91 -2.88 -24.89
C THR A 102 4.96 -2.87 -25.99
N ALA A 103 6.23 -3.07 -25.64
CA ALA A 103 7.36 -3.14 -26.59
C ALA A 103 7.23 -4.29 -27.62
N THR A 104 6.23 -5.15 -27.46
CA THR A 104 5.88 -6.30 -28.30
C THR A 104 4.39 -6.26 -28.64
N PRO A 105 3.97 -6.70 -29.84
CA PRO A 105 2.55 -6.75 -30.19
C PRO A 105 1.76 -7.54 -29.13
N PRO A 106 0.67 -6.98 -28.60
CA PRO A 106 -0.07 -7.59 -27.51
C PRO A 106 -0.71 -8.90 -27.95
N TYR A 107 -0.86 -9.83 -27.01
CA TYR A 107 -1.60 -11.06 -27.29
C TYR A 107 -3.08 -10.76 -27.52
N TRP A 108 -3.76 -11.64 -28.24
CA TRP A 108 -5.20 -11.51 -28.53
C TRP A 108 -6.10 -11.48 -27.28
N PHE A 109 -5.61 -11.93 -26.13
CA PHE A 109 -6.31 -11.90 -24.84
C PHE A 109 -5.84 -10.76 -23.93
N GLU A 110 -4.83 -10.00 -24.34
CA GLU A 110 -4.28 -8.90 -23.57
C GLU A 110 -5.17 -7.66 -23.75
N LEU A 111 -5.81 -7.24 -22.66
CA LEU A 111 -6.83 -6.20 -22.70
C LEU A 111 -6.23 -4.79 -22.69
N ASN A 112 -5.03 -4.61 -22.14
CA ASN A 112 -4.34 -3.32 -22.02
C ASN A 112 -5.24 -2.21 -21.46
N TRP A 113 -6.02 -2.54 -20.43
CA TRP A 113 -6.94 -1.56 -19.83
C TRP A 113 -6.18 -0.57 -18.97
N TRP A 114 -6.52 0.70 -19.16
CA TRP A 114 -6.03 1.78 -18.34
C TRP A 114 -7.17 2.47 -17.60
N PHE A 115 -6.89 3.66 -17.09
CA PHE A 115 -7.73 4.38 -16.17
C PHE A 115 -9.22 4.48 -16.59
N PRO A 116 -9.57 4.82 -17.86
CA PRO A 116 -10.97 4.91 -18.25
C PRO A 116 -11.70 3.56 -18.20
N GLN A 117 -11.07 2.48 -18.68
CA GLN A 117 -11.67 1.15 -18.71
C GLN A 117 -11.80 0.58 -17.29
N LEU A 118 -10.81 0.80 -16.43
CA LEU A 118 -10.86 0.40 -15.02
C LEU A 118 -11.94 1.15 -14.24
N ALA A 119 -12.10 2.46 -14.47
CA ALA A 119 -13.18 3.24 -13.87
C ALA A 119 -14.55 2.70 -14.28
N MET A 120 -14.74 2.40 -15.57
CA MET A 120 -15.97 1.79 -16.07
C MET A 120 -16.23 0.41 -15.48
N LEU A 121 -15.20 -0.43 -15.32
CA LEU A 121 -15.31 -1.73 -14.69
C LEU A 121 -15.91 -1.62 -13.28
N PHE A 122 -15.40 -0.71 -12.46
CA PHE A 122 -15.90 -0.52 -11.09
C PHE A 122 -17.30 0.09 -11.03
N ILE A 123 -17.66 0.99 -11.95
CA ILE A 123 -19.03 1.52 -12.06
C ILE A 123 -20.00 0.40 -12.42
N ILE A 124 -19.68 -0.41 -13.45
CA ILE A 124 -20.51 -1.54 -13.88
C ILE A 124 -20.62 -2.59 -12.77
N ALA A 125 -19.51 -2.92 -12.11
CA ALA A 125 -19.52 -3.87 -10.99
C ALA A 125 -20.38 -3.37 -9.82
N SER A 126 -20.28 -2.08 -9.47
CA SER A 126 -21.11 -1.47 -8.42
C SER A 126 -22.59 -1.53 -8.76
N TRP A 127 -22.95 -1.25 -10.02
CA TRP A 127 -24.32 -1.39 -10.50
C TRP A 127 -24.81 -2.85 -10.46
N LEU A 128 -23.99 -3.81 -10.93
CA LEU A 128 -24.32 -5.24 -10.89
C LEU A 128 -24.52 -5.75 -9.47
N VAL A 129 -23.68 -5.32 -8.52
CA VAL A 129 -23.82 -5.64 -7.09
C VAL A 129 -25.15 -5.11 -6.57
N GLY A 130 -25.48 -3.85 -6.83
CA GLY A 130 -26.76 -3.26 -6.42
C GLY A 130 -27.97 -3.99 -7.02
N PHE A 131 -27.88 -4.37 -8.29
CA PHE A 131 -28.91 -5.13 -8.99
C PHE A 131 -29.14 -6.52 -8.37
N VAL A 132 -28.07 -7.30 -8.15
CA VAL A 132 -28.15 -8.63 -7.53
C VAL A 132 -28.63 -8.54 -6.09
N ALA A 133 -28.20 -7.51 -5.36
CA ALA A 133 -28.67 -7.22 -4.00
C ALA A 133 -30.12 -6.74 -3.95
N ARG A 134 -30.80 -6.58 -5.10
CA ARG A 134 -32.17 -6.07 -5.23
C ARG A 134 -32.36 -4.71 -4.58
N MET A 135 -31.33 -3.87 -4.64
CA MET A 135 -31.39 -2.51 -4.14
C MET A 135 -32.25 -1.65 -5.07
N PRO A 136 -33.05 -0.71 -4.53
CA PRO A 136 -33.79 0.22 -5.36
C PRO A 136 -32.81 1.13 -6.13
N GLU A 137 -33.13 1.46 -7.38
CA GLU A 137 -32.26 2.23 -8.28
C GLU A 137 -31.74 3.53 -7.65
N LYS A 138 -32.61 4.27 -6.95
CA LYS A 138 -32.25 5.51 -6.25
C LYS A 138 -31.14 5.29 -5.23
N GLU A 139 -31.14 4.15 -4.57
CA GLU A 139 -30.15 3.81 -3.57
C GLU A 139 -28.81 3.45 -4.23
N ILE A 140 -28.83 2.72 -5.35
CA ILE A 140 -27.61 2.43 -6.13
C ILE A 140 -26.95 3.73 -6.58
N VAL A 141 -27.72 4.65 -7.16
CA VAL A 141 -27.20 5.95 -7.61
C VAL A 141 -26.68 6.78 -6.43
N ARG A 142 -27.40 6.78 -5.29
CA ARG A 142 -26.98 7.47 -4.07
C ARG A 142 -25.63 6.94 -3.56
N LEU A 143 -25.45 5.62 -3.51
CA LEU A 143 -24.23 4.98 -3.02
C LEU A 143 -23.04 5.20 -3.95
N ILE A 144 -23.24 5.13 -5.28
CA ILE A 144 -22.20 5.49 -6.26
C ILE A 144 -21.80 6.96 -6.08
N GLY A 145 -22.78 7.86 -5.95
CA GLY A 145 -22.53 9.28 -5.71
C GLY A 145 -21.81 9.56 -4.39
N ALA A 146 -22.16 8.84 -3.32
CA ALA A 146 -21.48 8.93 -2.03
C ALA A 146 -20.02 8.49 -2.13
N GLY A 147 -19.74 7.35 -2.78
CA GLY A 147 -18.37 6.89 -3.00
C GLY A 147 -17.53 7.87 -3.83
N ALA A 148 -18.13 8.52 -4.83
CA ALA A 148 -17.46 9.58 -5.59
C ALA A 148 -17.18 10.83 -4.71
N ALA A 149 -18.13 11.20 -3.83
CA ALA A 149 -17.97 12.31 -2.90
C ALA A 149 -16.83 12.06 -1.88
N ASP A 150 -16.70 10.83 -1.39
CA ASP A 150 -15.62 10.44 -0.46
C ASP A 150 -14.24 10.59 -1.10
N MET A 151 -14.14 10.49 -2.42
CA MET A 151 -12.88 10.66 -3.17
C MET A 151 -12.51 12.12 -3.47
N ILE A 152 -13.38 13.10 -3.16
CA ILE A 152 -13.09 14.53 -3.39
C ILE A 152 -11.92 15.01 -2.55
N GLY A 153 -11.81 14.59 -1.29
CA GLY A 153 -10.70 14.96 -0.41
C GLY A 153 -9.34 14.57 -1.00
N PRO A 154 -9.11 13.27 -1.30
CA PRO A 154 -7.91 12.81 -2.01
C PRO A 154 -7.69 13.51 -3.36
N ALA A 155 -8.74 13.70 -4.17
CA ALA A 155 -8.63 14.35 -5.47
C ALA A 155 -8.12 15.80 -5.38
N MET A 156 -8.56 16.56 -4.38
CA MET A 156 -8.08 17.93 -4.14
C MET A 156 -6.60 17.97 -3.76
N VAL A 157 -6.13 17.00 -2.96
CA VAL A 157 -4.69 16.89 -2.62
C VAL A 157 -3.87 16.60 -3.86
N VAL A 158 -4.31 15.66 -4.70
CA VAL A 158 -3.66 15.33 -5.98
C VAL A 158 -3.62 16.53 -6.92
N LEU A 159 -4.73 17.27 -7.02
CA LEU A 159 -4.83 18.49 -7.84
C LEU A 159 -3.82 19.56 -7.38
N LEU A 160 -3.77 19.83 -6.07
CA LEU A 160 -2.83 20.79 -5.49
C LEU A 160 -1.37 20.35 -5.68
N ALA A 161 -1.08 19.06 -5.46
CA ALA A 161 0.24 18.49 -5.68
C ALA A 161 0.71 18.66 -7.13
N GLY A 162 -0.17 18.33 -8.09
CA GLY A 162 0.10 18.56 -9.51
C GLY A 162 0.29 20.03 -9.83
N GLY A 163 -0.52 20.92 -9.24
CA GLY A 163 -0.39 22.37 -9.39
C GLY A 163 0.96 22.90 -8.91
N VAL A 164 1.45 22.46 -7.75
CA VAL A 164 2.78 22.82 -7.25
C VAL A 164 3.87 22.35 -8.21
N SER A 165 3.78 21.11 -8.71
CA SER A 165 4.74 20.60 -9.69
C SER A 165 4.78 21.44 -10.97
N VAL A 166 3.62 21.85 -11.49
CA VAL A 166 3.54 22.70 -12.68
C VAL A 166 4.15 24.07 -12.41
N ILE A 167 3.88 24.67 -11.26
CA ILE A 167 4.48 25.95 -10.87
C ILE A 167 6.01 25.81 -10.78
N MET A 168 6.52 24.81 -10.06
CA MET A 168 7.96 24.62 -9.87
C MET A 168 8.70 24.34 -11.19
N ASN A 169 8.04 23.66 -12.13
CA ASN A 169 8.55 23.47 -13.49
C ASN A 169 8.59 24.81 -14.25
N ASN A 170 7.50 25.56 -14.23
CA ASN A 170 7.40 26.83 -14.95
C ASN A 170 8.33 27.92 -14.37
N THR A 171 8.64 27.86 -13.08
CA THR A 171 9.56 28.80 -12.40
C THR A 171 11.02 28.35 -12.43
N GLN A 172 11.36 27.24 -13.10
CA GLN A 172 12.71 26.64 -13.10
C GLN A 172 13.24 26.34 -11.69
N THR A 173 12.34 26.24 -10.70
CA THR A 173 12.70 25.89 -9.32
C THR A 173 13.07 24.41 -9.24
N LEU A 174 12.41 23.56 -10.04
CA LEU A 174 12.84 22.17 -10.22
C LEU A 174 14.29 22.13 -10.71
N ASP A 175 14.63 22.86 -11.78
CA ASP A 175 15.99 22.88 -12.32
C ASP A 175 17.02 23.38 -11.29
N THR A 176 16.66 24.36 -10.47
CA THR A 176 17.52 24.87 -9.39
C THR A 176 17.75 23.81 -8.31
N ILE A 177 16.70 23.13 -7.86
CA ILE A 177 16.77 22.02 -6.89
C ILE A 177 17.61 20.88 -7.49
N LEU A 178 17.37 20.52 -8.75
CA LEU A 178 18.09 19.48 -9.47
C LEU A 178 19.58 19.83 -9.60
N SER A 179 19.96 21.07 -9.94
CA SER A 179 21.38 21.46 -9.98
C SER A 179 22.05 21.48 -8.60
N SER A 180 21.29 21.83 -7.55
CA SER A 180 21.78 21.77 -6.17
C SER A 180 21.97 20.32 -5.72
N MET A 181 21.07 19.44 -6.14
CA MET A 181 21.18 18.00 -5.93
C MET A 181 22.30 17.41 -6.78
N GLU A 182 22.56 17.89 -8.00
CA GLU A 182 23.73 17.51 -8.82
C GLU A 182 25.03 17.71 -8.06
N GLN A 183 25.18 18.85 -7.39
CA GLN A 183 26.37 19.15 -6.60
C GLN A 183 26.48 18.27 -5.34
N LEU A 184 25.35 17.82 -4.78
CA LEU A 184 25.31 16.92 -3.62
C LEU A 184 25.44 15.43 -3.99
N VAL A 185 25.03 15.06 -5.21
CA VAL A 185 24.90 13.67 -5.71
C VAL A 185 25.97 13.36 -6.76
N SER A 186 26.70 14.35 -7.29
CA SER A 186 27.87 14.11 -8.15
C SER A 186 28.92 13.31 -7.37
N GLY A 187 29.04 12.03 -7.73
CA GLY A 187 29.89 11.04 -7.05
C GLY A 187 29.17 10.15 -6.04
N ALA A 188 27.90 10.37 -5.74
CA ALA A 188 27.08 9.46 -4.94
C ALA A 188 26.57 8.31 -5.82
N SER A 189 26.75 7.07 -5.37
CA SER A 189 26.23 5.89 -6.08
C SER A 189 24.69 5.87 -6.10
N ALA A 190 24.10 5.21 -7.10
CA ALA A 190 22.66 4.95 -7.17
C ALA A 190 22.10 4.35 -5.87
N GLY A 191 22.88 3.53 -5.16
CA GLY A 191 22.52 3.00 -3.84
C GLY A 191 22.39 4.08 -2.76
N VAL A 192 23.24 5.09 -2.76
CA VAL A 192 23.14 6.23 -1.82
C VAL A 192 21.86 7.02 -2.10
N PHE A 193 21.56 7.28 -3.38
CA PHE A 193 20.32 7.96 -3.77
C PHE A 193 19.07 7.21 -3.28
N ALA A 194 19.03 5.89 -3.48
CA ALA A 194 17.91 5.06 -3.02
C ALA A 194 17.76 5.12 -1.48
N ILE A 195 18.87 5.02 -0.73
CA ILE A 195 18.84 5.08 0.75
C ILE A 195 18.38 6.46 1.24
N VAL A 196 18.89 7.54 0.68
CA VAL A 196 18.47 8.92 1.03
C VAL A 196 16.99 9.10 0.73
N THR A 197 16.50 8.58 -0.39
CA THR A 197 15.08 8.57 -0.75
C THR A 197 14.25 7.85 0.31
N VAL A 198 14.68 6.71 0.84
CA VAL A 198 13.97 6.06 1.96
C VAL A 198 13.94 6.99 3.18
N ILE A 199 15.09 7.52 3.59
CA ILE A 199 15.24 8.30 4.83
C ILE A 199 14.38 9.57 4.80
N ILE A 200 14.38 10.32 3.69
CA ILE A 200 13.62 11.57 3.59
C ILE A 200 12.11 11.33 3.61
N ASN A 201 11.67 10.16 3.12
CA ASN A 201 10.26 9.81 3.07
C ASN A 201 9.73 9.23 4.39
N ILE A 202 10.59 8.84 5.34
CA ILE A 202 10.17 8.40 6.69
C ILE A 202 9.40 9.51 7.44
N PRO A 203 9.96 10.73 7.66
CA PRO A 203 9.25 11.79 8.36
C PRO A 203 8.04 12.30 7.57
N LEU A 204 8.11 12.33 6.24
CA LEU A 204 6.96 12.70 5.39
C LEU A 204 5.81 11.71 5.52
N ALA A 205 6.10 10.41 5.58
CA ALA A 205 5.08 9.38 5.77
C ALA A 205 4.45 9.40 7.17
N PHE A 206 5.17 9.90 8.17
CA PHE A 206 4.61 10.12 9.51
C PHE A 206 3.53 11.21 9.47
N LEU A 207 3.80 12.30 8.72
CA LEU A 207 2.90 13.43 8.54
C LEU A 207 1.73 13.13 7.60
N ILE A 208 1.97 12.29 6.57
CA ILE A 208 1.00 11.93 5.54
C ILE A 208 0.86 10.39 5.54
N PRO A 209 0.05 9.82 6.46
CA PRO A 209 -0.12 8.38 6.64
C PRO A 209 -1.06 7.76 5.58
N SER A 210 -0.93 8.21 4.33
CA SER A 210 -1.68 7.74 3.17
C SER A 210 -0.71 7.57 2.01
N SER A 211 -0.60 6.35 1.49
CA SER A 211 0.30 6.04 0.38
C SER A 211 -0.09 6.79 -0.89
N SER A 212 -1.38 6.89 -1.20
CA SER A 212 -1.87 7.63 -2.37
C SER A 212 -1.64 9.13 -2.23
N GLY A 213 -1.96 9.73 -1.07
CA GLY A 213 -1.76 11.17 -0.84
C GLY A 213 -0.29 11.57 -0.80
N HIS A 214 0.55 10.78 -0.12
CA HIS A 214 1.99 11.00 -0.11
C HIS A 214 2.57 10.83 -1.52
N GLY A 215 2.20 9.76 -2.24
CA GLY A 215 2.70 9.52 -3.60
C GLY A 215 2.36 10.67 -4.55
N ALA A 216 1.13 11.19 -4.48
CA ALA A 216 0.71 12.33 -5.29
C ALA A 216 1.59 13.58 -5.09
N LEU A 217 2.08 13.81 -3.86
CA LEU A 217 2.96 14.92 -3.51
C LEU A 217 4.44 14.64 -3.82
N ALA A 218 4.90 13.42 -3.59
CA ALA A 218 6.32 13.06 -3.71
C ALA A 218 6.74 12.72 -5.15
N MET A 219 5.89 12.03 -5.92
CA MET A 219 6.26 11.55 -7.27
C MET A 219 6.63 12.65 -8.26
N PRO A 220 5.96 13.82 -8.29
CA PRO A 220 6.34 14.91 -9.18
C PRO A 220 7.75 15.46 -8.90
N LEU A 221 8.27 15.29 -7.67
CA LEU A 221 9.62 15.68 -7.29
C LEU A 221 10.62 14.53 -7.49
N LEU A 222 10.28 13.32 -7.05
CA LEU A 222 11.16 12.17 -7.08
C LEU A 222 11.40 11.64 -8.50
N ALA A 223 10.43 11.72 -9.41
CA ALA A 223 10.58 11.26 -10.78
C ALA A 223 11.66 12.01 -11.58
N PRO A 224 11.63 13.36 -11.70
CA PRO A 224 12.69 14.09 -12.39
C PRO A 224 14.03 14.00 -11.67
N LEU A 225 14.01 13.92 -10.33
CA LEU A 225 15.22 13.75 -9.54
C LEU A 225 15.90 12.39 -9.79
N ALA A 226 15.11 11.32 -9.95
CA ALA A 226 15.62 10.00 -10.30
C ALA A 226 16.27 9.98 -11.69
N ASP A 227 15.58 10.55 -12.70
CA ASP A 227 16.10 10.62 -14.06
C ASP A 227 17.44 11.36 -14.11
N PHE A 228 17.54 12.43 -13.32
CA PHE A 228 18.75 13.23 -13.22
C PHE A 228 19.89 12.53 -12.47
N ALA A 229 19.58 11.80 -11.39
CA ALA A 229 20.53 10.99 -10.65
C ALA A 229 20.97 9.71 -11.38
N GLY A 230 20.39 9.42 -12.56
CA GLY A 230 20.64 8.21 -13.32
C GLY A 230 20.12 6.94 -12.64
N VAL A 231 19.12 7.07 -11.76
CA VAL A 231 18.51 5.94 -11.03
C VAL A 231 17.16 5.62 -11.64
N SER A 232 16.85 4.32 -11.80
CA SER A 232 15.57 3.94 -12.38
C SER A 232 14.41 4.43 -11.51
N ARG A 233 13.34 4.87 -12.17
CA ARG A 233 12.10 5.27 -11.50
C ARG A 233 11.51 4.13 -10.67
N ALA A 234 11.67 2.88 -11.11
CA ALA A 234 11.23 1.71 -10.36
C ALA A 234 11.96 1.58 -9.02
N THR A 235 13.28 1.77 -9.01
CA THR A 235 14.09 1.79 -7.78
C THR A 235 13.72 2.97 -6.89
N THR A 236 13.48 4.15 -7.46
CA THR A 236 13.02 5.33 -6.70
C THR A 236 11.64 5.14 -6.07
N ILE A 237 10.67 4.58 -6.80
CA ILE A 237 9.35 4.23 -6.27
C ILE A 237 9.49 3.18 -5.17
N THR A 238 10.37 2.19 -5.35
CA THR A 238 10.64 1.14 -4.35
C THR A 238 11.27 1.73 -3.09
N ALA A 239 12.19 2.68 -3.22
CA ALA A 239 12.78 3.40 -2.08
C ALA A 239 11.72 4.24 -1.35
N TRP A 240 10.89 4.98 -2.09
CA TRP A 240 9.80 5.77 -1.53
C TRP A 240 8.79 4.90 -0.76
N ILE A 241 8.26 3.84 -1.38
CA ILE A 241 7.26 2.95 -0.76
C ILE A 241 7.85 2.23 0.45
N THR A 242 9.16 1.95 0.44
CA THR A 242 9.86 1.33 1.58
C THR A 242 9.88 2.28 2.78
N GLY A 243 10.26 3.55 2.60
CA GLY A 243 10.22 4.54 3.67
C GLY A 243 8.80 4.75 4.19
N HIS A 244 7.83 4.84 3.27
CA HIS A 244 6.43 5.00 3.61
C HIS A 244 5.87 3.82 4.42
N GLY A 245 6.04 2.60 3.91
CA GLY A 245 5.57 1.38 4.54
C GLY A 245 6.22 1.14 5.89
N TRP A 246 7.53 1.38 6.01
CA TRP A 246 8.24 1.25 7.28
C TRP A 246 7.68 2.19 8.36
N THR A 247 7.40 3.45 8.02
CA THR A 247 6.79 4.40 8.96
C THR A 247 5.39 3.98 9.39
N LEU A 248 4.57 3.46 8.47
CA LEU A 248 3.20 3.02 8.77
C LEU A 248 3.13 1.81 9.71
N LEU A 249 4.21 1.03 9.87
CA LEU A 249 4.27 -0.09 10.80
C LEU A 249 4.28 0.34 12.26
N TRP A 250 4.64 1.58 12.56
CA TRP A 250 4.75 2.04 13.95
C TRP A 250 4.14 3.40 14.22
N SER A 251 3.94 4.24 13.21
CA SER A 251 3.42 5.58 13.43
C SER A 251 2.06 5.57 14.15
N PRO A 252 1.85 6.41 15.17
CA PRO A 252 0.55 6.57 15.83
C PRO A 252 -0.49 7.24 14.91
N THR A 253 -0.08 7.79 13.76
CA THR A 253 -0.99 8.31 12.73
C THR A 253 -1.54 7.22 11.81
N SER A 254 -1.03 5.98 11.92
CA SER A 254 -1.51 4.82 11.17
C SER A 254 -2.78 4.25 11.80
N VAL A 255 -3.91 4.38 11.10
CA VAL A 255 -5.22 3.86 11.56
C VAL A 255 -5.17 2.35 11.76
N VAL A 256 -4.39 1.63 10.95
CA VAL A 256 -4.24 0.17 11.06
C VAL A 256 -3.53 -0.22 12.35
N VAL A 257 -2.46 0.49 12.72
CA VAL A 257 -1.72 0.22 13.96
C VAL A 257 -2.56 0.58 15.17
N VAL A 258 -3.12 1.80 15.23
CA VAL A 258 -3.91 2.24 16.38
C VAL A 258 -5.20 1.41 16.53
N GLY A 259 -5.89 1.14 15.42
CA GLY A 259 -7.09 0.29 15.41
C GLY A 259 -6.78 -1.15 15.83
N GLY A 260 -5.71 -1.75 15.29
CA GLY A 260 -5.29 -3.10 15.67
C GLY A 260 -4.90 -3.21 17.14
N LEU A 261 -4.18 -2.22 17.68
CA LEU A 261 -3.82 -2.16 19.10
C LEU A 261 -5.03 -1.97 20.01
N ALA A 262 -6.01 -1.17 19.60
CA ALA A 262 -7.25 -0.99 20.34
C ALA A 262 -8.04 -2.30 20.44
N ILE A 263 -8.17 -3.04 19.34
CA ILE A 263 -8.83 -4.36 19.31
C ILE A 263 -8.07 -5.36 20.18
N ALA A 264 -6.74 -5.38 20.08
CA ALA A 264 -5.88 -6.27 20.84
C ALA A 264 -5.66 -5.83 22.30
N LYS A 265 -6.24 -4.70 22.74
CA LYS A 265 -6.06 -4.10 24.07
C LYS A 265 -4.59 -3.93 24.49
N VAL A 266 -3.70 -3.65 23.54
CA VAL A 266 -2.26 -3.50 23.80
C VAL A 266 -1.88 -2.03 23.83
N GLY A 267 -1.21 -1.61 24.91
CA GLY A 267 -0.61 -0.28 25.00
C GLY A 267 0.39 -0.03 23.87
N TYR A 268 0.32 1.16 23.25
CA TYR A 268 1.23 1.55 22.17
C TYR A 268 2.71 1.49 22.58
N ASP A 269 3.03 1.80 23.83
CA ASP A 269 4.36 1.69 24.41
C ASP A 269 4.88 0.23 24.41
N LYS A 270 4.04 -0.73 24.80
CA LYS A 270 4.36 -2.16 24.79
C LYS A 270 4.57 -2.65 23.37
N TYR A 271 3.69 -2.26 22.45
CA TYR A 271 3.82 -2.58 21.04
C TYR A 271 5.11 -2.05 20.44
N LEU A 272 5.42 -0.77 20.67
CA LEU A 272 6.61 -0.15 20.09
C LEU A 272 7.88 -0.86 20.56
N ARG A 273 7.99 -1.18 21.86
CA ARG A 273 9.11 -1.96 22.40
C ARG A 273 9.23 -3.35 21.79
N PHE A 274 8.09 -4.00 21.52
CA PHE A 274 8.06 -5.31 20.90
C PHE A 274 8.50 -5.27 19.43
N VAL A 275 7.97 -4.33 18.64
CA VAL A 275 8.20 -4.30 17.20
C VAL A 275 9.52 -3.59 16.84
N TRP A 276 10.07 -2.73 17.71
CA TRP A 276 11.26 -1.94 17.41
C TRP A 276 12.47 -2.74 16.90
N PRO A 277 12.86 -3.89 17.50
CA PRO A 277 13.95 -4.70 16.98
C PRO A 277 13.66 -5.22 15.55
N LEU A 278 12.41 -5.59 15.27
CA LEU A 278 11.98 -6.00 13.94
C LEU A 278 12.05 -4.81 12.96
N LEU A 279 11.59 -3.62 13.34
CA LEU A 279 11.66 -2.43 12.48
C LEU A 279 13.08 -2.10 12.07
N VAL A 280 14.03 -2.12 13.01
CA VAL A 280 15.45 -1.88 12.72
C VAL A 280 15.99 -2.94 11.77
N ALA A 281 15.68 -4.22 12.02
CA ALA A 281 16.11 -5.31 11.14
C ALA A 281 15.51 -5.17 9.72
N LEU A 282 14.22 -4.85 9.61
CA LEU A 282 13.56 -4.61 8.32
C LEU A 282 14.18 -3.43 7.58
N LEU A 283 14.52 -2.35 8.28
CA LEU A 283 15.16 -1.17 7.67
C LEU A 283 16.55 -1.50 7.13
N VAL A 284 17.38 -2.19 7.93
CA VAL A 284 18.74 -2.59 7.53
C VAL A 284 18.69 -3.53 6.31
N VAL A 285 17.82 -4.54 6.34
CA VAL A 285 17.65 -5.46 5.20
C VAL A 285 17.10 -4.72 3.97
N SER A 286 16.20 -3.76 4.17
CA SER A 286 15.69 -2.92 3.08
C SER A 286 16.80 -2.08 2.44
N PHE A 287 17.67 -1.45 3.23
CA PHE A 287 18.84 -0.72 2.72
C PHE A 287 19.81 -1.62 1.97
N ALA A 288 20.07 -2.83 2.49
CA ALA A 288 20.95 -3.77 1.80
C ALA A 288 20.37 -4.19 0.43
N ILE A 289 19.09 -4.56 0.39
CA ILE A 289 18.43 -4.96 -0.87
C ILE A 289 18.36 -3.80 -1.86
N LEU A 290 17.99 -2.60 -1.41
CA LEU A 290 17.90 -1.42 -2.28
C LEU A 290 19.29 -0.97 -2.76
N GLY A 291 20.31 -0.99 -1.90
CA GLY A 291 21.67 -0.64 -2.27
C GLY A 291 22.25 -1.61 -3.32
N ILE A 292 21.98 -2.90 -3.17
CA ILE A 292 22.37 -3.91 -4.18
C ILE A 292 21.59 -3.69 -5.47
N ALA A 293 20.26 -3.54 -5.39
CA ALA A 293 19.42 -3.35 -6.58
C ALA A 293 19.83 -2.12 -7.38
N ALA A 294 20.05 -0.99 -6.71
CA ALA A 294 20.50 0.24 -7.35
C ALA A 294 21.94 0.16 -7.88
N GLY A 295 22.81 -0.66 -7.27
CA GLY A 295 24.16 -0.90 -7.78
C GLY A 295 24.25 -1.86 -8.96
N LEU A 296 23.14 -2.49 -9.36
CA LEU A 296 23.03 -3.35 -10.55
C LEU A 296 22.49 -2.59 -11.77
N GLU A 297 22.08 -1.33 -11.58
CA GLU A 297 21.69 -0.39 -12.65
C GLU A 297 22.94 0.27 -13.26
#